data_AF-A0A838JIN3-F1
#
_entry.id   AF-A0A838JIN3-F1
#
_cell.length_a   1.000
_cell.length_b   1.000
_cell.length_c   1.000
_cell.angle_alpha   90.00
_cell.angle_beta   90.00
_cell.angle_gamma   90.00
#
_symmetry.space_group_name_H-M   'P 1'
#
loop_
_entity.id
_entity.type
_entity.pdbx_description
1 polymer ?
#
loop_
_entity_poly.entity_id
_entity_poly.type
_entity_poly.pdbx_seq_one_letter_code
_entity_poly.pdbx_strand_id
1 'polypeptide(L)'
;PFKHLQFMVTRVANDGKVYGTKEKLDRNTALRIMTMGSAYYVLREKVLGSLEEGKYADLVVIDKDFMKVPDDKLAEMQVLMTVVYGKPAYATSEFQKEIGWSGISTQKAVPPEGIDEDKPERE
;
A
#
# COMPACT_ATOMS: atom_id res chain seq x y z
N PRO A 1 5.68 -4.36 3.87
CA PRO A 1 4.35 -4.15 4.50
C PRO A 1 3.64 -5.46 4.89
N PHE A 2 3.71 -6.51 4.06
CA PHE A 2 2.85 -7.69 4.20
C PHE A 2 3.01 -8.50 5.49
N LYS A 3 4.21 -8.54 6.09
CA LYS A 3 4.40 -9.17 7.41
C LYS A 3 3.55 -8.53 8.51
N HIS A 4 3.36 -7.21 8.47
CA HIS A 4 2.48 -6.51 9.41
C HIS A 4 1.00 -6.84 9.14
N LEU A 5 0.59 -6.89 7.87
CA LEU A 5 -0.76 -7.33 7.50
C LEU A 5 -1.04 -8.76 7.94
N GLN A 6 -0.08 -9.69 7.75
CA GLN A 6 -0.18 -11.06 8.26
C GLN A 6 -0.35 -11.06 9.78
N PHE A 7 0.44 -10.27 10.52
CA PHE A 7 0.31 -10.19 11.97
C PHE A 7 -1.07 -9.64 12.38
N MET A 8 -1.60 -8.62 11.69
CA MET A 8 -2.93 -8.06 12.00
C MET A 8 -4.05 -9.10 11.90
N VAL A 9 -3.99 -10.00 10.91
CA VAL A 9 -5.04 -11.01 10.69
C VAL A 9 -4.81 -12.32 11.46
N THR A 10 -3.54 -12.73 11.63
CA THR A 10 -3.20 -14.00 12.30
C THR A 10 -2.91 -13.86 13.78
N ARG A 11 -2.39 -12.70 14.20
CA ARG A 11 -1.82 -12.42 15.52
C ARG A 11 -0.66 -13.35 15.91
N VAL A 12 -0.01 -13.98 14.92
CA VAL A 12 1.19 -14.81 15.11
C VAL A 12 2.42 -13.90 15.15
N ALA A 13 3.09 -13.83 16.29
CA ALA A 13 4.30 -13.04 16.47
C ALA A 13 5.54 -13.75 15.90
N ASN A 14 6.70 -13.08 15.95
CA ASN A 14 7.96 -13.60 15.43
C ASN A 14 8.44 -14.87 16.16
N ASP A 15 7.98 -15.12 17.39
CA ASP A 15 8.28 -16.34 18.17
C ASP A 15 7.34 -17.52 17.84
N GLY A 16 6.45 -17.36 16.85
CA GLY A 16 5.46 -18.35 16.45
C GLY A 16 4.24 -18.45 17.36
N LYS A 17 4.18 -17.68 18.45
CA LYS A 17 3.04 -17.69 19.38
C LYS A 17 1.95 -16.73 18.91
N VAL A 18 0.71 -17.04 19.28
CA VAL A 18 -0.46 -16.22 18.97
C VAL A 18 -0.83 -15.36 20.18
N TYR A 19 -0.89 -14.04 20.01
CA TYR A 19 -1.18 -13.09 21.10
C TYR A 19 -2.42 -12.25 20.82
N GLY A 20 -3.34 -12.16 21.78
CA GLY A 20 -4.55 -11.34 21.60
C GLY A 20 -5.38 -11.84 20.43
N THR A 21 -5.91 -13.06 20.54
CA THR A 21 -6.71 -13.70 19.49
C THR A 21 -8.03 -12.99 19.22
N LYS A 22 -8.55 -12.24 20.20
CA LYS A 22 -9.80 -11.47 20.07
C LYS A 22 -9.60 -10.17 19.30
N GLU A 23 -8.35 -9.72 19.17
CA GLU A 23 -7.91 -8.51 18.49
C GLU A 23 -7.46 -8.78 17.04
N LYS A 24 -7.73 -9.99 16.52
CA LYS A 24 -7.58 -10.29 15.09
C LYS A 24 -8.45 -9.36 14.27
N LEU A 25 -7.88 -8.82 13.21
CA LEU A 25 -8.60 -7.97 12.27
C LEU A 25 -8.98 -8.77 11.03
N ASP A 26 -10.14 -8.48 10.46
CA ASP A 26 -10.44 -8.93 9.11
C ASP A 26 -9.55 -8.18 8.09
N ARG A 27 -9.45 -8.73 6.87
CA ARG A 27 -8.58 -8.20 5.82
C ARG A 27 -8.94 -6.80 5.38
N ASN A 28 -10.23 -6.45 5.29
CA ASN A 28 -10.63 -5.10 4.89
C ASN A 28 -10.20 -4.08 5.94
N THR A 29 -10.41 -4.41 7.23
CA THR A 29 -9.96 -3.56 8.34
C THR A 29 -8.44 -3.40 8.34
N ALA A 30 -7.68 -4.48 8.19
CA ALA A 30 -6.22 -4.42 8.14
C ALA A 30 -5.70 -3.58 6.96
N LEU A 31 -6.28 -3.77 5.77
CA LEU A 31 -5.93 -2.99 4.57
C LEU A 31 -6.24 -1.51 4.78
N ARG A 32 -7.43 -1.18 5.31
CA ARG A 32 -7.86 0.20 5.57
C ARG A 32 -6.95 0.90 6.58
N ILE A 33 -6.50 0.21 7.62
CA ILE A 33 -5.53 0.76 8.59
C ILE A 33 -4.21 1.11 7.89
N MET A 34 -3.70 0.18 7.07
CA MET A 34 -2.43 0.36 6.36
C MET A 34 -2.48 1.42 5.25
N THR A 35 -3.66 1.76 4.73
CA THR A 35 -3.84 2.78 3.69
C THR A 35 -4.47 4.05 4.25
N MET A 36 -5.80 4.15 4.27
CA MET A 36 -6.54 5.32 4.74
C MET A 36 -6.25 5.70 6.18
N GLY A 37 -6.05 4.71 7.07
CA GLY A 37 -5.69 4.97 8.46
C GLY A 37 -4.33 5.65 8.60
N SER A 38 -3.37 5.26 7.74
CA SER A 38 -2.04 5.88 7.70
C SER A 38 -2.09 7.28 7.08
N ALA A 39 -2.86 7.47 5.99
CA ALA A 39 -3.09 8.77 5.38
C ALA A 39 -3.74 9.76 6.36
N TYR A 40 -4.76 9.28 7.09
CA TYR A 40 -5.38 10.05 8.16
C TYR A 40 -4.37 10.39 9.25
N TYR A 41 -3.58 9.42 9.74
CA TYR A 41 -2.59 9.67 10.79
C TYR A 41 -1.61 10.80 10.43
N VAL A 42 -1.23 10.95 9.16
CA VAL A 42 -0.32 12.01 8.68
C VAL A 42 -1.03 13.28 8.18
N LEU A 43 -2.34 13.44 8.42
CA LEU A 43 -3.14 14.61 7.99
C LEU A 43 -3.17 14.80 6.46
N ARG A 44 -3.18 13.70 5.70
CA ARG A 44 -3.15 13.69 4.22
C ARG A 44 -4.25 12.82 3.60
N GLU A 45 -5.34 12.60 4.33
CA GLU A 45 -6.43 11.74 3.87
C GLU A 45 -7.15 12.24 2.62
N LYS A 46 -7.07 13.54 2.29
CA LYS A 46 -7.70 14.07 1.07
C LYS A 46 -6.92 13.71 -0.19
N VAL A 47 -5.62 13.40 -0.08
CA VAL A 47 -4.75 13.15 -1.24
C VAL A 47 -4.05 11.79 -1.23
N LEU A 48 -4.02 11.07 -0.11
CA LEU A 48 -3.41 9.74 0.03
C LEU A 48 -4.42 8.68 0.51
N GLY A 49 -4.01 7.40 0.42
CA GLY A 49 -4.61 6.28 1.15
C GLY A 49 -5.74 5.54 0.43
N SER A 50 -6.25 6.05 -0.69
CA SER A 50 -7.26 5.39 -1.53
C SER A 50 -7.03 5.69 -3.01
N LEU A 51 -7.58 4.84 -3.87
CA LEU A 51 -7.60 5.04 -5.32
C LEU A 51 -8.91 5.71 -5.71
N GLU A 52 -8.90 7.04 -5.66
CA GLU A 52 -10.05 7.91 -5.94
C GLU A 52 -9.57 9.08 -6.81
N GLU A 53 -10.47 9.63 -7.65
CA GLU A 53 -10.16 10.81 -8.44
C GLU A 53 -9.79 12.00 -7.54
N GLY A 54 -8.81 12.79 -7.96
CA GLY A 54 -8.29 13.93 -7.19
C GLY A 54 -7.21 13.58 -6.15
N LYS A 55 -6.89 12.29 -5.95
CA LYS A 55 -5.77 11.85 -5.10
C LYS A 55 -4.51 11.59 -5.90
N TYR A 56 -3.37 11.51 -5.20
CA TYR A 56 -2.15 11.02 -5.83
C TYR A 56 -2.35 9.59 -6.32
N ALA A 57 -1.86 9.31 -7.53
CA ALA A 57 -1.82 7.96 -8.08
C ALA A 57 -0.65 7.16 -7.48
N ASP A 58 -0.71 6.97 -6.16
CA ASP A 58 0.21 6.17 -5.37
C ASP A 58 -0.37 4.77 -5.19
N LEU A 59 0.21 3.80 -5.89
CA LEU A 59 -0.30 2.43 -5.87
C LEU A 59 0.83 1.40 -5.97
N VAL A 60 0.49 0.18 -5.61
CA VAL A 60 1.34 -0.99 -5.82
C VAL A 60 0.56 -2.05 -6.58
N VAL A 61 1.26 -2.74 -7.48
CA VAL A 61 0.80 -3.99 -8.09
C VAL A 61 1.46 -5.12 -7.32
N ILE A 62 0.68 -6.14 -6.97
CA ILE A 62 1.11 -7.25 -6.11
C ILE A 62 0.92 -8.59 -6.82
N ASP A 63 1.74 -9.58 -6.48
CA ASP A 63 1.80 -10.88 -7.16
C ASP A 63 0.60 -11.81 -6.86
N LYS A 64 -0.12 -11.53 -5.78
CA LYS A 64 -1.22 -12.35 -5.27
C LYS A 64 -2.38 -11.49 -4.81
N ASP A 65 -3.59 -12.03 -4.91
CA ASP A 65 -4.79 -11.39 -4.38
C ASP A 65 -4.77 -11.43 -2.83
N PHE A 66 -4.56 -10.27 -2.22
CA PHE A 66 -4.55 -10.09 -0.77
C PHE A 66 -5.83 -10.58 -0.10
N MET A 67 -6.96 -10.65 -0.79
CA MET A 67 -8.23 -11.12 -0.21
C MET A 67 -8.39 -12.64 -0.27
N LYS A 68 -7.58 -13.35 -1.06
CA LYS A 68 -7.74 -14.79 -1.31
C LYS A 68 -6.56 -15.67 -0.88
N VAL A 69 -5.33 -15.15 -0.88
CA VAL A 69 -4.13 -15.91 -0.47
C VAL A 69 -4.29 -16.42 0.97
N PRO A 70 -3.81 -17.61 1.38
CA PRO A 70 -3.88 -18.05 2.78
C PRO A 70 -3.24 -17.07 3.77
N ASP A 71 -3.79 -16.97 4.99
CA ASP A 71 -3.32 -16.02 6.01
C ASP A 71 -1.84 -16.19 6.36
N ASP A 72 -1.36 -17.43 6.44
CA ASP A 72 0.03 -17.78 6.76
C ASP A 72 1.01 -17.48 5.62
N LYS A 73 0.49 -17.16 4.42
CA LYS A 73 1.24 -16.84 3.21
C LYS A 73 1.25 -15.36 2.85
N LEU A 74 0.56 -14.52 3.62
CA LEU A 74 0.50 -13.09 3.38
C LEU A 74 1.89 -12.42 3.35
N ALA A 75 2.79 -12.77 4.27
CA ALA A 75 4.13 -12.20 4.33
C ALA A 75 5.03 -12.55 3.14
N GLU A 76 4.69 -13.60 2.39
CA GLU A 76 5.43 -14.05 1.20
C GLU A 76 4.99 -13.30 -0.08
N MET A 77 3.94 -12.48 -0.02
CA MET A 77 3.52 -11.65 -1.14
C MET A 77 4.60 -10.64 -1.55
N GLN A 78 4.65 -10.34 -2.83
CA GLN A 78 5.65 -9.46 -3.44
C GLN A 78 4.98 -8.29 -4.14
N VAL A 79 5.66 -7.15 -4.09
CA VAL A 79 5.30 -5.99 -4.93
C VAL A 79 5.94 -6.18 -6.29
N LEU A 80 5.13 -6.25 -7.34
CA LEU A 80 5.58 -6.33 -8.73
C LEU A 80 5.94 -4.95 -9.29
N MET A 81 5.24 -3.91 -8.84
CA MET A 81 5.42 -2.54 -9.30
C MET A 81 4.99 -1.55 -8.21
N THR A 82 5.71 -0.44 -8.09
CA THR A 82 5.32 0.71 -7.27
C THR A 82 5.19 1.93 -8.18
N VAL A 83 4.04 2.59 -8.10
CA VAL A 83 3.76 3.87 -8.75
C VAL A 83 3.67 4.93 -7.66
N VAL A 84 4.38 6.03 -7.85
CA VAL A 84 4.38 7.19 -6.96
C VAL A 84 4.08 8.41 -7.81
N TYR A 85 3.06 9.17 -7.43
CA TYR A 85 2.59 10.35 -8.14
C TYR A 85 2.28 10.08 -9.61
N GLY A 86 1.64 8.94 -9.89
CA GLY A 86 1.29 8.50 -11.24
C GLY A 86 2.47 8.03 -12.08
N LYS A 87 3.67 7.97 -11.51
CA LYS A 87 4.90 7.57 -12.19
C LYS A 87 5.45 6.29 -11.60
N PRO A 88 5.79 5.30 -12.43
CA PRO A 88 6.43 4.11 -11.93
C PRO A 88 7.80 4.44 -11.31
N ALA A 89 8.00 4.05 -10.05
CA ALA A 89 9.24 4.22 -9.31
C ALA A 89 10.03 2.90 -9.20
N TYR A 90 9.33 1.76 -9.32
CA TYR A 90 9.91 0.43 -9.23
C TYR A 90 9.06 -0.56 -10.03
N ALA A 91 9.70 -1.56 -10.64
CA ALA A 91 9.05 -2.79 -11.08
C ALA A 91 10.07 -3.94 -11.16
N THR A 92 9.64 -5.18 -10.95
CA THR A 92 10.49 -6.36 -11.17
C THR A 92 10.82 -6.54 -12.65
N SER A 93 11.99 -7.10 -12.97
CA SER A 93 12.43 -7.30 -14.36
C SER A 93 11.47 -8.17 -15.15
N GLU A 94 10.86 -9.16 -14.51
CA GLU A 94 9.87 -10.07 -15.10
C GLU A 94 8.59 -9.31 -15.45
N PHE A 95 8.09 -8.50 -14.52
CA PHE A 95 6.87 -7.73 -14.71
C PHE A 95 7.06 -6.63 -15.76
N GLN A 96 8.22 -5.97 -15.80
CA GLN A 96 8.59 -5.01 -16.85
C GLN A 96 8.49 -5.63 -18.26
N LYS A 97 9.02 -6.85 -18.42
CA LYS A 97 8.93 -7.59 -19.69
C LYS A 97 7.49 -7.95 -20.03
N GLU A 98 6.72 -8.41 -19.05
CA GLU A 98 5.32 -8.79 -19.21
C GLU A 98 4.46 -7.64 -19.73
N ILE A 99 4.60 -6.44 -19.13
CA ILE A 99 3.81 -5.26 -19.52
C ILE A 99 4.46 -4.45 -20.65
N GLY A 100 5.60 -4.87 -21.18
CA GLY A 100 6.31 -4.18 -22.26
C GLY A 100 6.82 -2.78 -21.90
N TRP A 101 7.16 -2.56 -20.62
CA TRP A 101 7.55 -1.25 -20.10
C TRP A 101 9.05 -1.20 -19.78
N SER A 102 9.73 -0.11 -20.14
CA SER A 102 11.20 -0.06 -20.18
C SER A 102 11.86 1.10 -19.41
N GLY A 103 11.14 1.93 -18.66
CA GLY A 103 11.78 3.10 -18.06
C GLY A 103 11.11 3.70 -16.84
N ILE A 104 11.81 3.66 -15.69
CA ILE A 104 11.47 4.40 -14.46
C ILE A 104 11.49 5.90 -14.78
N SER A 105 10.40 6.60 -14.49
CA SER A 105 10.30 8.03 -14.78
C SER A 105 11.16 8.83 -13.79
N THR A 106 12.02 9.70 -14.31
CA THR A 106 12.83 10.64 -13.51
C THR A 106 12.15 12.00 -13.31
N GLN A 107 10.97 12.19 -13.90
CA GLN A 107 10.28 13.47 -13.85
C GLN A 107 9.69 13.71 -12.46
N LYS A 108 9.90 14.92 -11.91
CA LYS A 108 9.30 15.34 -10.63
C LYS A 108 7.77 15.17 -10.63
N ALA A 109 7.24 14.74 -9.49
CA ALA A 109 5.81 14.65 -9.25
C ALA A 109 5.09 15.98 -9.53
N VAL A 110 3.85 15.90 -10.00
CA VAL A 110 2.95 17.05 -10.06
C VAL A 110 1.85 16.79 -9.04
N PRO A 111 1.66 17.65 -8.02
CA PRO A 111 0.57 17.53 -7.08
C PRO A 111 -0.80 17.57 -7.78
N PRO A 112 -1.82 16.89 -7.24
CA PRO A 112 -3.20 17.13 -7.64
C PRO A 112 -3.54 18.62 -7.54
N GLU A 113 -4.46 19.06 -8.38
CA GLU A 113 -4.86 20.46 -8.44
C GLU A 113 -5.35 20.96 -7.08
N GLY A 114 -4.90 22.16 -6.67
CA GLY A 114 -5.30 22.77 -5.40
C GLY A 114 -4.60 22.22 -4.15
N ILE A 115 -3.62 21.34 -4.29
CA ILE A 115 -2.85 20.78 -3.17
C ILE A 115 -1.57 21.57 -2.93
N ASP A 116 -1.46 22.13 -1.73
CA ASP A 116 -0.22 22.71 -1.18
C ASP A 116 0.50 21.63 -0.36
N GLU A 117 1.65 21.14 -0.85
CA GLU A 117 2.39 20.04 -0.21
C GLU A 117 3.02 20.45 1.13
N ASP A 118 3.25 21.75 1.33
CA ASP A 118 3.93 22.29 2.51
C ASP A 118 2.93 22.62 3.64
N LYS A 119 1.62 22.51 3.38
CA LYS A 119 0.56 22.84 4.32
C LYS A 119 -0.20 21.60 4.82
N PRO A 120 -0.36 21.41 6.15
CA PRO A 120 -1.20 20.33 6.66
C PRO A 120 -2.68 20.56 6.29
N GLU A 121 -3.40 19.49 5.93
CA GLU A 121 -4.76 19.59 5.36
C GLU A 121 -5.87 19.88 6.39
N ARG A 122 -5.55 19.82 7.69
CA ARG A 122 -6.49 19.96 8.82
C ARG A 122 -6.27 21.24 9.63
N GLU A 123 -5.98 22.36 8.94
CA GLU A 123 -6.04 23.72 9.53
C GLU A 123 -7.44 24.32 9.49
#